data_AF-A0A7S4G3R2-F1
#
_entry.id   AF-A0A7S4G3R2-F1
#
_cell.length_a   1.000
_cell.length_b   1.000
_cell.length_c   1.000
_cell.angle_alpha   90.00
_cell.angle_beta   90.00
_cell.angle_gamma   90.00
#
_symmetry.space_group_name_H-M   'P 1'
#
loop_
_entity.id
_entity.type
_entity.pdbx_description
1 polymer ?
#
loop_
_entity_poly.entity_id
_entity_poly.type
_entity_poly.pdbx_seq_one_letter_code
_entity_poly.pdbx_strand_id
1 'polypeptide(L)'
;FVCRREILLSQMKYFKSHISEDCSCDDLDISVHCDVYIFQWLMAYVHVGDGRPTPSLDTAVAISILISSDFLQMDELVNTSLQFVASRLQDIIKMPIDFDCISPAL
;
A
#
# COMPACT_ATOMS: atom_id res chain seq x y z
N PHE A 1 -3.99 0.94 12.84
CA PHE A 1 -3.51 2.22 12.28
C PHE A 1 -4.63 3.23 12.37
N VAL A 2 -4.34 4.53 12.57
CA VAL A 2 -5.38 5.58 12.66
C VAL A 2 -5.22 6.54 11.50
N CYS A 3 -6.31 6.84 10.80
CA CYS A 3 -6.35 7.73 9.64
C CYS A 3 -7.70 8.46 9.61
N ARG A 4 -7.72 9.69 9.08
CA ARG A 4 -8.98 10.39 8.83
C ARG A 4 -9.74 9.68 7.70
N ARG A 5 -11.03 9.40 7.92
CA ARG A 5 -11.88 8.66 6.98
C ARG A 5 -11.88 9.32 5.60
N GLU A 6 -11.94 10.65 5.52
CA GLU A 6 -11.99 11.35 4.24
C GLU A 6 -10.72 11.14 3.42
N ILE A 7 -9.56 11.19 4.08
CA ILE A 7 -8.27 10.95 3.41
C ILE A 7 -8.21 9.50 2.94
N LEU A 8 -8.52 8.55 3.82
CA LEU A 8 -8.49 7.12 3.50
C LEU A 8 -9.37 6.80 2.28
N LEU A 9 -10.61 7.28 2.28
CA LEU A 9 -11.57 7.06 1.19
C LEU A 9 -11.19 7.80 -0.10
N SER A 10 -10.47 8.91 0.00
CA SER A 10 -9.99 9.66 -1.17
C SER A 10 -8.81 8.99 -1.87
N GLN A 11 -7.94 8.33 -1.11
CA GLN A 11 -6.68 7.75 -1.61
C GLN A 11 -6.78 6.24 -1.91
N MET A 12 -7.68 5.52 -1.24
CA MET A 12 -7.80 4.07 -1.33
C MET A 12 -9.23 3.67 -1.71
N LYS A 13 -9.46 3.43 -2.99
CA LYS A 13 -10.81 3.13 -3.51
C LYS A 13 -11.36 1.79 -3.01
N TYR A 14 -10.48 0.85 -2.66
CA TYR A 14 -10.87 -0.40 -2.02
C TYR A 14 -11.74 -0.13 -0.78
N PHE A 15 -11.35 0.80 0.08
CA PHE A 15 -12.15 1.12 1.26
C PHE A 15 -13.47 1.81 0.91
N LYS A 16 -13.51 2.59 -0.17
CA LYS A 16 -14.77 3.21 -0.61
C LYS A 16 -15.84 2.20 -1.02
N SER A 17 -15.46 1.05 -1.58
CA SER A 17 -16.41 -0.01 -1.92
C SER A 17 -16.80 -0.91 -0.75
N HIS A 18 -15.99 -0.96 0.31
CA HIS A 18 -16.20 -1.83 1.48
C HIS A 18 -16.75 -1.08 2.71
N ILE A 19 -16.62 0.25 2.75
CA ILE A 19 -17.16 1.13 3.79
C ILE A 19 -18.43 1.77 3.26
N SER A 20 -19.59 1.26 3.67
CA SER A 20 -20.90 1.88 3.39
C SER A 20 -21.01 3.24 4.08
N GLU A 21 -21.70 4.21 3.46
CA GLU A 21 -21.96 5.54 4.03
C GLU A 21 -22.66 5.48 5.40
N ASP A 22 -23.43 4.42 5.66
CA ASP A 22 -24.17 4.19 6.91
C ASP A 22 -23.39 3.42 7.99
N CYS A 23 -22.14 3.05 7.73
CA CYS A 23 -21.30 2.37 8.72
C CYS A 23 -20.75 3.38 9.73
N SER A 24 -21.50 3.57 10.83
CA SER A 24 -21.10 4.30 12.05
C SER A 24 -20.04 3.58 12.90
N CYS A 25 -19.52 2.45 12.40
CA CYS A 25 -18.45 1.72 13.06
C CYS A 25 -17.14 2.50 12.88
N ASP A 26 -16.57 2.98 13.99
CA ASP A 26 -15.27 3.65 14.02
C ASP A 26 -14.11 2.66 13.84
N ASP A 27 -14.36 1.37 14.11
CA ASP A 27 -13.39 0.29 13.99
C ASP A 27 -13.72 -0.58 12.76
N LEU A 28 -12.73 -0.76 11.89
CA LEU A 28 -12.88 -1.55 10.69
C LEU A 28 -11.78 -2.62 10.62
N ASP A 29 -12.21 -3.88 10.70
CA ASP A 29 -11.32 -5.02 10.57
C ASP A 29 -11.12 -5.36 9.09
N ILE A 30 -9.88 -5.19 8.65
CA ILE A 30 -9.43 -5.56 7.31
C ILE A 30 -8.34 -6.60 7.40
N SER A 31 -8.63 -7.77 6.82
CA SER A 31 -7.62 -8.79 6.58
C SER A 31 -6.90 -8.46 5.28
N VAL A 32 -5.93 -7.55 5.34
CA VAL A 32 -5.01 -7.32 4.23
C VAL A 32 -3.84 -8.29 4.41
N HIS A 33 -3.58 -9.13 3.39
CA HIS A 33 -2.36 -9.94 3.33
C HIS A 33 -1.15 -9.06 2.98
N CYS A 34 -0.87 -8.09 3.84
CA CYS A 34 0.17 -7.10 3.71
C CYS A 34 0.98 -7.13 5.00
N ASP A 35 2.31 -7.19 4.87
CA ASP A 35 3.21 -6.97 5.99
C ASP A 35 2.86 -5.65 6.70
N VAL A 36 2.84 -5.65 8.04
CA VAL A 36 2.57 -4.48 8.89
C VAL A 36 3.45 -3.29 8.51
N TYR A 37 4.72 -3.55 8.15
CA TYR A 37 5.66 -2.53 7.70
C TYR A 37 5.25 -1.90 6.37
N ILE A 38 4.82 -2.72 5.40
CA ILE A 38 4.33 -2.25 4.10
C ILE A 38 3.06 -1.41 4.30
N PHE A 39 2.15 -1.85 5.18
CA PHE A 39 0.95 -1.08 5.48
C PHE A 39 1.29 0.25 6.18
N GLN A 40 2.27 0.26 7.08
CA GLN A 40 2.77 1.49 7.70
C GLN A 40 3.33 2.47 6.67
N TRP A 41 4.08 1.97 5.68
CA TRP A 41 4.58 2.79 4.57
C TRP A 41 3.43 3.40 3.76
N LEU A 42 2.42 2.60 3.41
CA LEU A 42 1.23 3.06 2.69
C LEU A 42 0.47 4.14 3.48
N MET A 43 0.34 3.97 4.80
CA MET A 43 -0.24 4.98 5.67
C MET A 43 0.58 6.27 5.70
N ALA A 44 1.91 6.20 5.69
CA ALA A 44 2.75 7.39 5.57
C ALA A 44 2.55 8.10 4.23
N TYR A 45 2.43 7.35 3.13
CA TYR A 45 2.19 7.89 1.78
C TYR A 45 0.85 8.64 1.69
N VAL A 46 -0.23 8.06 2.23
CA VAL A 46 -1.57 8.67 2.23
C VAL A 46 -1.60 10.02 2.97
N HIS A 47 -0.73 10.23 3.95
CA HIS A 47 -0.67 11.47 4.73
C HIS A 47 0.30 12.53 4.17
N VAL A 48 0.89 12.33 2.99
CA VAL A 48 1.81 13.33 2.37
C VAL A 48 1.12 14.67 2.16
N GLY A 49 -0.16 14.66 1.79
CA GLY A 49 -0.97 15.88 1.63
C GLY A 49 -1.16 16.70 2.91
N ASP A 50 -0.92 16.11 4.10
CA ASP A 50 -1.01 16.77 5.40
C ASP A 50 0.33 17.43 5.83
N GLY A 51 1.28 17.59 4.90
CA GLY A 51 2.61 18.16 5.18
C GLY A 51 3.58 17.16 5.83
N ARG A 52 3.25 15.87 5.82
CA ARG A 52 4.16 14.80 6.28
C ARG A 52 5.17 14.45 5.18
N PRO A 53 6.38 14.01 5.55
CA PRO A 53 7.39 13.63 4.57
C PRO A 53 6.91 12.42 3.75
N THR A 54 7.11 12.49 2.43
CA THR A 54 6.89 11.36 1.52
C THR A 54 7.83 10.21 1.86
N PRO A 55 7.31 9.00 2.11
CA PRO A 55 8.18 7.87 2.36
C PRO A 55 8.97 7.53 1.09
N SER A 56 10.23 7.14 1.25
CA SER A 56 11.09 6.78 0.12
C SER A 56 10.72 5.40 -0.41
N LEU A 57 10.56 5.27 -1.73
CA LEU A 57 10.38 3.99 -2.40
C LEU A 57 11.76 3.39 -2.71
N ASP A 58 12.06 2.25 -2.09
CA ASP A 58 13.29 1.49 -2.30
C ASP A 58 12.99 0.18 -3.05
N THR A 59 13.95 -0.30 -3.82
CA THR A 59 13.99 -1.64 -4.42
C THR A 59 13.56 -2.76 -3.47
N ALA A 60 13.95 -2.71 -2.19
CA ALA A 60 13.61 -3.74 -1.21
C ALA A 60 12.10 -3.88 -0.95
N VAL A 61 11.34 -2.78 -1.10
CA VAL A 61 9.91 -2.72 -0.78
C VAL A 61 9.06 -2.49 -2.02
N ALA A 62 9.66 -2.13 -3.16
CA ALA A 62 8.97 -1.64 -4.34
C ALA A 62 7.93 -2.63 -4.88
N ILE A 63 8.24 -3.93 -4.87
CA ILE A 63 7.30 -4.97 -5.33
C ILE A 63 6.14 -5.12 -4.35
N SER A 64 6.41 -5.19 -3.05
CA SER A 64 5.38 -5.33 -2.02
C SER A 64 4.46 -4.10 -1.97
N ILE A 65 5.02 -2.90 -2.17
CA ILE A 65 4.25 -1.66 -2.31
C ILE A 65 3.41 -1.69 -3.57
N LEU A 66 3.96 -2.10 -4.72
CA LEU A 66 3.19 -2.20 -5.97
C LEU A 66 1.98 -3.13 -5.81
N ILE A 67 2.18 -4.35 -5.32
CA ILE A 67 1.10 -5.35 -5.12
C ILE A 67 0.05 -4.81 -4.15
N SER A 68 0.48 -4.27 -3.01
CA SER A 68 -0.45 -3.78 -1.98
C SER A 68 -1.20 -2.53 -2.44
N SER A 69 -0.54 -1.63 -3.19
CA SER A 69 -1.17 -0.44 -3.76
C SER A 69 -2.19 -0.77 -4.83
N ASP A 70 -1.95 -1.82 -5.62
CA ASP A 70 -2.91 -2.33 -6.62
C ASP A 70 -4.14 -2.93 -5.92
N PHE A 71 -3.92 -3.78 -4.91
CA PHE A 71 -4.99 -4.34 -4.08
C PHE A 71 -5.87 -3.25 -3.43
N LEU A 72 -5.25 -2.21 -2.86
CA LEU A 72 -5.95 -1.09 -2.23
C LEU A 72 -6.48 -0.05 -3.23
N GLN A 73 -6.24 -0.27 -4.53
CA GLN A 73 -6.69 0.58 -5.63
C GLN A 73 -6.20 2.04 -5.52
N MET A 74 -4.89 2.19 -5.32
CA MET A 74 -4.19 3.48 -5.22
C MET A 74 -3.53 3.86 -6.55
N ASP A 75 -4.32 4.24 -7.55
CA ASP A 75 -3.87 4.39 -8.96
C ASP A 75 -2.55 5.16 -9.14
N GLU A 76 -2.37 6.29 -8.46
CA GLU A 76 -1.16 7.11 -8.61
C GLU A 76 0.08 6.36 -8.12
N LEU A 77 -0.02 5.77 -6.92
CA LEU A 77 1.06 4.99 -6.33
C LEU A 77 1.36 3.73 -7.15
N VAL A 78 0.34 3.08 -7.73
CA VAL A 78 0.53 1.94 -8.64
C VAL A 78 1.38 2.37 -9.83
N ASN A 79 1.05 3.48 -10.48
CA ASN A 79 1.79 3.99 -11.64
C ASN A 79 3.24 4.37 -11.26
N THR A 80 3.43 5.07 -10.14
CA THR A 80 4.77 5.44 -9.66
C THR A 80 5.61 4.19 -9.33
N SER A 81 5.02 3.22 -8.65
CA SER A 81 5.70 1.99 -8.26
C SER A 81 6.04 1.14 -9.49
N LEU A 82 5.14 1.04 -10.46
CA LEU A 82 5.37 0.33 -11.72
C LEU A 82 6.54 0.95 -12.49
N GLN A 83 6.59 2.29 -12.61
CA GLN A 83 7.69 2.99 -13.26
C GLN A 83 9.02 2.78 -12.54
N PHE A 84 9.01 2.86 -11.20
CA PHE A 84 10.19 2.62 -10.38
C PHE A 84 10.72 1.20 -10.60
N VAL A 85 9.84 0.19 -10.50
CA VAL A 85 10.18 -1.22 -10.72
C VAL A 85 10.73 -1.44 -12.13
N ALA A 86 10.07 -0.89 -13.15
CA ALA A 86 10.54 -1.02 -14.53
C ALA A 86 11.95 -0.40 -14.73
N SER A 87 12.20 0.75 -14.12
CA SER A 87 13.50 1.45 -14.23
C SER A 87 14.64 0.75 -13.48
N ARG A 88 14.33 -0.03 -12.44
CA ARG A 88 15.31 -0.74 -11.59
C ARG A 88 15.15 -2.25 -11.61
N LEU A 89 14.52 -2.78 -12.65
CA LEU A 89 14.16 -4.19 -12.73
C LEU A 89 15.38 -5.11 -12.54
N GLN A 90 16.52 -4.73 -13.13
CA GLN A 90 17.76 -5.50 -13.02
C GLN A 90 18.30 -5.60 -11.59
N ASP A 91 18.07 -4.60 -10.76
CA ASP A 91 18.52 -4.59 -9.38
C ASP A 91 17.57 -5.40 -8.51
N ILE A 92 16.26 -5.24 -8.75
CA ILE A 92 15.18 -5.95 -8.05
C ILE A 92 15.30 -7.47 -8.25
N ILE A 93 15.51 -7.95 -9.49
CA ILE A 93 15.63 -9.39 -9.76
C ILE A 93 16.86 -10.03 -9.14
N LYS A 94 17.89 -9.23 -8.81
CA LYS A 94 19.13 -9.71 -8.17
C LYS A 94 19.02 -9.72 -6.65
N MET A 95 17.98 -9.11 -6.08
CA MET A 95 17.78 -9.14 -4.65
C MET A 95 17.53 -10.58 -4.20
N PRO A 96 18.05 -10.97 -3.01
CA PRO A 96 17.64 -12.21 -2.40
C PRO A 96 16.12 -12.14 -2.23
N ILE A 97 15.41 -13.05 -2.90
CA ILE A 97 13.96 -13.03 -2.92
C ILE A 97 13.49 -13.49 -1.54
N ASP A 98 13.03 -12.55 -0.72
CA ASP A 98 12.39 -12.87 0.55
C ASP A 98 10.89 -13.06 0.29
N PHE A 99 10.47 -14.31 0.16
CA PHE A 99 9.08 -14.69 -0.13
C PHE A 99 8.22 -14.84 1.13
N ASP A 100 8.59 -14.22 2.25
CA ASP A 100 7.73 -14.20 3.46
C ASP A 100 6.35 -13.53 3.19
N CYS A 101 6.20 -12.82 2.08
CA CYS A 101 4.94 -12.21 1.63
C CYS A 101 4.08 -13.15 0.76
N ILE A 102 4.65 -14.24 0.22
CA ILE A 102 3.94 -15.23 -0.59
C ILE A 102 3.67 -16.42 0.32
N SER A 103 2.55 -16.39 1.04
CA SER A 103 2.09 -17.55 1.79
C SER A 103 2.08 -18.78 0.87
N PRO A 104 2.67 -19.93 1.26
CA PRO A 104 2.34 -21.18 0.61
C PRO A 104 0.87 -21.45 0.96
N ALA A 105 0.00 -21.40 -0.04
CA ALA A 105 -1.30 -22.02 0.09
C ALA A 105 -1.06 -23.53 0.20
N LEU A 106 -1.17 -24.07 1.41
CA LEU A 106 -1.23 -25.50 1.70
C LEU A 106 -2.38 -25.76 2.67
#